data_AF-A0A7W1LSE9-F1
#
_entry.id   AF-A0A7W1LSE9-F1
#
_cell.length_a   1.000
_cell.length_b   1.000
_cell.length_c   1.000
_cell.angle_alpha   90.00
_cell.angle_beta   90.00
_cell.angle_gamma   90.00
#
_symmetry.space_group_name_H-M   'P 1'
#
loop_
_entity.id
_entity.type
_entity.pdbx_description
1 polymer ?
#
loop_
_entity_poly.entity_id
_entity_poly.type
_entity_poly.pdbx_seq_one_letter_code
_entity_poly.pdbx_strand_id
1 'polypeptide(L)'
;MSRVAIGADHAGYPLKKHLSAVLLDAGHELVDHGTDSTESVDYPPICAAVGRSVRDGDADLGIVLGGSGQGEQLAANTVRGVRAALCNDLYTA
;
A
#
# COMPACT_ATOMS: atom_id res chain seq x y z
N MET A 1 -0.26 -18.30 -1.00
CA MET A 1 -1.31 -17.38 -1.47
C MET A 1 -1.60 -16.45 -0.31
N SER A 2 -1.41 -15.14 -0.50
CA SER A 2 -1.57 -14.15 0.56
C SER A 2 -2.56 -13.08 0.13
N ARG A 3 -3.31 -12.53 1.09
CA ARG A 3 -4.15 -11.36 0.92
C ARG A 3 -3.31 -10.11 1.14
N VAL A 4 -3.20 -9.28 0.12
CA VAL A 4 -2.36 -8.08 0.12
C VAL A 4 -3.27 -6.86 0.10
N ALA A 5 -3.22 -6.07 1.18
CA ALA A 5 -3.82 -4.75 1.19
C ALA A 5 -2.91 -3.80 0.41
N ILE A 6 -3.46 -3.07 -0.55
CA ILE A 6 -2.69 -2.14 -1.38
C ILE A 6 -3.37 -0.79 -1.45
N GLY A 7 -2.58 0.29 -1.40
CA GLY A 7 -3.10 1.64 -1.50
C GLY A 7 -2.07 2.62 -2.04
N ALA A 8 -2.55 3.64 -2.73
CA ALA A 8 -1.70 4.71 -3.27
C ALA A 8 -2.42 6.05 -3.33
N ASP A 9 -1.68 7.14 -3.26
CA ASP A 9 -2.19 8.41 -3.76
C ASP A 9 -2.12 8.50 -5.29
N HIS A 10 -2.46 9.67 -5.81
CA HIS A 10 -2.44 9.97 -7.24
C HIS A 10 -1.06 9.80 -7.88
N ALA A 11 0.03 10.09 -7.15
CA ALA A 11 1.39 9.93 -7.65
C ALA A 11 1.79 8.45 -7.71
N GLY A 12 1.35 7.64 -6.75
CA GLY A 12 1.61 6.19 -6.71
C GLY A 12 0.66 5.35 -7.58
N TYR A 13 -0.47 5.90 -8.03
CA TYR A 13 -1.51 5.16 -8.76
C TYR A 13 -1.02 4.37 -9.98
N PRO A 14 -0.18 4.92 -10.89
CA PRO A 14 0.30 4.15 -12.05
C PRO A 14 1.10 2.91 -11.63
N LEU A 15 1.95 3.05 -10.61
CA LEU A 15 2.74 1.93 -10.07
C LEU A 15 1.85 0.93 -9.34
N LYS A 16 0.85 1.40 -8.57
CA LYS A 16 -0.16 0.54 -7.94
C LYS A 16 -0.83 -0.37 -8.95
N LYS A 17 -1.33 0.20 -10.05
CA LYS A 17 -2.01 -0.56 -11.11
C LYS A 17 -1.10 -1.64 -11.70
N HIS A 18 0.15 -1.31 -11.99
CA HIS A 18 1.12 -2.28 -12.50
C HIS A 18 1.39 -3.41 -11.50
N LEU A 19 1.69 -3.06 -10.25
CA LEU A 19 1.97 -4.03 -9.19
C LEU A 19 0.77 -4.92 -8.88
N SER A 20 -0.45 -4.36 -8.86
CA SER A 20 -1.68 -5.13 -8.69
C SER A 20 -1.81 -6.23 -9.74
N ALA A 21 -1.51 -5.94 -11.01
CA ALA A 21 -1.55 -6.95 -12.06
C ALA A 21 -0.50 -8.06 -11.83
N VAL A 22 0.72 -7.70 -11.42
CA VAL A 22 1.79 -8.66 -11.11
C VAL A 22 1.41 -9.56 -9.93
N LEU A 23 0.85 -8.99 -8.86
CA LEU A 23 0.43 -9.74 -7.68
C LEU A 23 -0.73 -10.70 -8.00
N LEU A 24 -1.71 -10.25 -8.79
CA LEU A 24 -2.83 -11.10 -9.24
C LEU A 24 -2.33 -12.25 -10.12
N ASP A 25 -1.41 -12.00 -11.06
CA ASP A 25 -0.83 -13.04 -11.92
C ASP A 25 -0.01 -14.07 -11.11
N ALA A 26 0.67 -13.61 -10.04
CA ALA A 26 1.34 -14.48 -9.08
C ALA A 26 0.37 -15.22 -8.13
N GLY A 27 -0.95 -15.01 -8.27
CA GLY A 27 -1.99 -15.70 -7.52
C GLY A 27 -2.27 -15.11 -6.14
N HIS A 28 -1.95 -13.85 -5.87
CA HIS A 28 -2.35 -13.18 -4.62
C HIS A 28 -3.79 -12.64 -4.70
N GLU A 29 -4.43 -12.48 -3.55
CA GLU A 29 -5.70 -11.75 -3.44
C GLU A 29 -5.40 -10.30 -3.05
N LEU A 30 -6.13 -9.34 -3.64
CA LEU A 30 -5.92 -7.92 -3.37
C LEU A 30 -7.10 -7.29 -2.62
N VAL A 31 -6.78 -6.52 -1.58
CA VAL A 31 -7.70 -5.58 -0.94
C VAL A 31 -7.24 -4.18 -1.31
N ASP A 32 -7.85 -3.60 -2.35
CA ASP A 32 -7.49 -2.26 -2.84
C ASP A 32 -8.20 -1.16 -2.04
N HIS A 33 -7.43 -0.29 -1.40
CA HIS A 33 -7.92 0.85 -0.61
C HIS A 33 -7.90 2.18 -1.39
N GLY A 34 -7.76 2.12 -2.72
CA GLY A 34 -7.69 3.27 -3.61
C GLY A 34 -6.28 3.86 -3.71
N THR A 35 -6.09 5.00 -4.36
CA THR A 35 -7.05 5.70 -5.23
C THR A 35 -7.22 4.99 -6.59
N ASP A 36 -8.22 5.37 -7.37
CA ASP A 36 -8.57 4.70 -8.63
C ASP A 36 -8.25 5.54 -9.88
N SER A 37 -7.54 6.65 -9.72
CA SER A 37 -7.16 7.55 -10.81
C SER A 37 -5.92 8.38 -10.48
N THR A 38 -5.49 9.18 -11.45
CA THR A 38 -4.43 10.18 -11.29
C THR A 38 -4.94 11.52 -10.76
N GLU A 39 -6.22 11.62 -10.39
CA GLU A 39 -6.78 12.83 -9.78
C GLU A 39 -6.20 13.04 -8.39
N SER A 40 -5.83 14.29 -8.08
CA SER A 40 -5.17 14.66 -6.84
C SER A 40 -5.97 14.22 -5.61
N VAL A 41 -5.32 13.47 -4.72
CA VAL A 41 -5.86 13.00 -3.44
C VAL A 41 -4.76 12.96 -2.39
N ASP A 42 -5.16 12.97 -1.12
CA ASP A 42 -4.24 12.88 0.02
C ASP A 42 -3.96 11.41 0.40
N TYR A 43 -2.67 11.05 0.51
CA TYR A 43 -2.22 9.72 0.90
C TYR A 43 -2.57 9.25 2.33
N PRO A 44 -2.66 10.10 3.38
CA PRO A 44 -2.77 9.62 4.76
C PRO A 44 -3.95 8.68 5.04
N PRO A 45 -5.21 8.99 4.66
CA PRO A 45 -6.33 8.10 4.95
C PRO A 45 -6.20 6.74 4.25
N ILE A 46 -5.67 6.73 3.03
CA ILE A 46 -5.44 5.52 2.22
C ILE A 46 -4.38 4.64 2.87
N CYS A 47 -3.21 5.20 3.18
CA CYS A 47 -2.10 4.46 3.78
C CYS A 47 -2.45 3.93 5.18
N ALA A 48 -3.19 4.71 5.96
CA ALA A 48 -3.67 4.27 7.27
C ALA A 48 -4.75 3.17 7.13
N ALA A 49 -5.54 3.16 6.06
CA ALA A 49 -6.51 2.09 5.80
C ALA A 49 -5.81 0.77 5.47
N VAL A 50 -4.76 0.80 4.63
CA VAL A 50 -3.90 -0.37 4.37
C VAL A 50 -3.30 -0.89 5.68
N GLY A 51 -2.74 -0.01 6.51
CA GLY A 51 -2.19 -0.39 7.82
C GLY A 51 -3.23 -1.03 8.74
N ARG A 52 -4.46 -0.49 8.79
CA ARG A 52 -5.56 -1.09 9.58
C ARG A 52 -5.95 -2.47 9.07
N SER A 53 -6.06 -2.65 7.75
CA SER A 53 -6.38 -3.95 7.14
C SER A 53 -5.38 -5.04 7.56
N VAL A 54 -4.08 -4.71 7.59
CA VAL A 54 -3.04 -5.63 8.09
C VAL A 54 -3.17 -5.88 9.59
N ARG A 55 -3.33 -4.82 10.39
CA ARG A 55 -3.47 -4.93 11.85
C ARG A 55 -4.67 -5.78 12.26
N ASP A 56 -5.78 -5.62 11.56
CA ASP A 56 -7.07 -6.24 11.89
C ASP A 56 -7.19 -7.67 11.34
N GLY A 57 -6.22 -8.12 10.54
CA GLY A 57 -6.17 -9.48 9.97
C GLY A 57 -6.98 -9.69 8.69
N ASP A 58 -7.47 -8.59 8.10
CA ASP A 58 -8.15 -8.59 6.81
C ASP A 58 -7.17 -8.86 5.66
N ALA A 59 -5.90 -8.47 5.84
CA ALA A 59 -4.80 -8.77 4.94
C ALA A 59 -3.58 -9.31 5.71
N ASP A 60 -2.78 -10.13 5.04
CA ASP A 60 -1.58 -10.73 5.62
C ASP A 60 -0.37 -9.78 5.54
N LEU A 61 -0.36 -8.89 4.53
CA LEU A 61 0.65 -7.84 4.33
C LEU A 61 0.05 -6.62 3.62
N GLY A 62 0.74 -5.48 3.73
CA GLY A 62 0.30 -4.20 3.19
C GLY A 62 1.35 -3.54 2.33
N ILE A 63 0.94 -2.92 1.22
CA ILE A 63 1.79 -2.15 0.32
C ILE A 63 1.19 -0.75 0.14
N VAL A 64 1.97 0.28 0.46
CA VAL A 64 1.58 1.69 0.25
C VAL A 64 2.53 2.34 -0.75
N LEU A 65 1.97 3.12 -1.67
CA LEU A 65 2.72 3.72 -2.78
C LEU A 65 2.39 5.21 -2.89
N GLY A 66 3.37 6.02 -3.25
CA GLY A 66 3.17 7.43 -3.52
C GLY A 66 4.34 7.98 -4.32
N GLY A 67 4.53 9.30 -4.31
CA GLY A 67 5.63 9.93 -5.07
C GLY A 67 7.02 9.50 -4.57
N SER A 68 7.22 9.46 -3.25
CA SER A 68 8.50 9.05 -2.63
C SER A 68 8.38 7.87 -1.67
N GLY A 69 7.16 7.50 -1.28
CA GLY A 69 6.87 6.50 -0.25
C GLY A 69 7.13 6.99 1.19
N GLN A 70 7.73 8.18 1.39
CA GLN A 70 8.03 8.71 2.72
C GLN A 70 6.78 9.05 3.51
N GLY A 71 5.90 9.88 2.96
CA GLY A 71 4.65 10.25 3.64
C GLY A 71 3.77 9.04 3.89
N GLU A 72 3.74 8.13 2.93
CA GLU A 72 2.94 6.91 2.91
C GLU A 72 3.35 5.96 4.04
N GLN A 73 4.66 5.68 4.19
CA GLN A 73 5.14 4.84 5.29
C GLN A 73 4.88 5.48 6.66
N LEU A 74 5.04 6.81 6.78
CA LEU A 74 4.78 7.52 8.04
C LEU A 74 3.30 7.42 8.40
N ALA A 75 2.40 7.66 7.45
CA ALA A 75 0.96 7.55 7.65
C ALA A 75 0.55 6.13 8.06
N ALA A 76 1.09 5.09 7.41
CA ALA A 76 0.85 3.70 7.81
C ALA A 76 1.38 3.40 9.22
N ASN A 77 2.58 3.88 9.57
CA ASN A 77 3.20 3.69 10.89
C ASN A 77 2.48 4.40 12.05
N THR A 78 1.60 5.37 11.77
CA THR A 78 0.76 5.98 12.82
C THR A 78 -0.28 5.02 13.38
N VAL A 79 -0.61 3.96 12.63
CA VAL A 79 -1.52 2.91 13.07
C VAL A 79 -0.79 2.01 14.06
N ARG A 80 -1.22 2.04 15.34
CA ARG A 80 -0.63 1.18 16.38
C ARG A 80 -0.67 -0.29 15.97
N GLY A 81 0.47 -0.96 16.06
CA GLY A 81 0.65 -2.36 15.67
C GLY A 81 1.18 -2.56 14.26
N VAL A 82 1.21 -1.52 13.43
CA VAL A 82 1.78 -1.55 12.07
C VAL A 82 3.26 -1.21 12.10
N ARG A 83 4.03 -1.84 11.21
CA ARG A 83 5.42 -1.52 10.89
C ARG A 83 5.55 -1.46 9.37
N ALA A 84 5.58 -0.24 8.84
CA ALA A 84 5.82 0.04 7.43
C ALA A 84 7.28 0.47 7.24
N ALA A 85 7.92 -0.06 6.20
CA ALA A 85 9.27 0.31 5.80
C ALA A 85 9.22 0.89 4.38
N LEU A 86 9.98 1.96 4.14
CA LEU A 86 10.25 2.45 2.80
C LEU A 86 11.44 1.68 2.21
N CYS A 87 11.17 0.98 1.11
CA CYS A 87 12.14 0.12 0.46
C CYS A 87 12.38 0.62 -0.97
N ASN A 88 13.56 1.18 -1.22
CA ASN A 88 13.96 1.68 -2.54
C ASN A 88 14.90 0.71 -3.28
N ASP A 89 15.35 -0.32 -2.59
CA ASP A 89 16.21 -1.36 -3.12
C ASP A 89 15.90 -2.70 -2.42
N LEU A 90 16.49 -3.78 -2.95
CA LEU A 90 16.29 -5.13 -2.41
C LEU A 90 17.00 -5.38 -1.07
N TYR A 91 17.99 -4.56 -0.71
CA TYR A 91 18.74 -4.75 0.53
C TYR A 91 17.97 -4.20 1.73
N THR A 92 17.22 -3.12 1.52
CA THR A 92 16.39 -2.45 2.52
C THR A 92 14.97 -3.03 2.62
N ALA A 93 14.59 -3.89 1.67
CA ALA A 93 13.28 -4.53 1.59
C ALA A 93 13.03 -5.62 2.65
#